data_AF-A0AAU8BRB1-F1
#
_entry.id   AF-A0AAU8BRB1-F1
#
_cell.length_a   1.000
_cell.length_b   1.000
_cell.length_c   1.000
_cell.angle_alpha   90.00
_cell.angle_beta   90.00
_cell.angle_gamma   90.00
#
_symmetry.space_group_name_H-M   'P 1'
#
loop_
_entity.id
_entity.type
_entity.pdbx_description
1 polymer ?
#
loop_
_entity_poly.entity_id
_entity_poly.type
_entity_poly.pdbx_seq_one_letter_code
_entity_poly.pdbx_strand_id
1 'polypeptide(L)'
;MEMVKIIKAAAKLRGDEDDIEMSAMTAAHLSLRNNGLLASFIETGTDGKPAYIVSLWRSTTYDSESLPRGMRYAYLPKPVFEELSNPDIKIFK
;
A
#
# COMPACT_ATOMS: atom_id res chain seq x y z
N MET A 1 8.56 -14.76 16.11
CA MET A 1 7.66 -13.64 15.77
C MET A 1 6.71 -14.11 14.69
N GLU A 2 5.40 -14.07 14.93
CA GLU A 2 4.38 -14.53 13.97
C GLU A 2 4.29 -13.55 12.79
N MET A 3 4.23 -14.07 11.57
CA MET A 3 4.18 -13.28 10.34
C MET A 3 2.84 -13.49 9.64
N VAL A 4 2.21 -12.41 9.19
CA VAL A 4 0.91 -12.42 8.50
C VAL A 4 1.11 -12.18 7.01
N LYS A 5 0.50 -13.02 6.18
CA LYS A 5 0.55 -12.89 4.71
C LYS A 5 -0.37 -11.74 4.27
N ILE A 6 0.20 -10.82 3.51
CA ILE A 6 -0.48 -9.66 2.92
C ILE A 6 -0.20 -9.59 1.42
N ILE A 7 -0.83 -8.66 0.72
CA ILE A 7 -0.53 -8.33 -0.67
C ILE A 7 0.12 -6.95 -0.71
N LYS A 8 1.30 -6.86 -1.34
CA LYS A 8 1.97 -5.60 -1.69
C LYS A 8 1.72 -5.33 -3.16
N ALA A 9 0.98 -4.28 -3.45
CA ALA A 9 0.80 -3.74 -4.80
C ALA A 9 1.70 -2.51 -4.95
N ALA A 10 2.43 -2.42 -6.06
CA ALA A 10 3.26 -1.26 -6.37
C ALA A 10 2.93 -0.76 -7.78
N ALA A 11 2.57 0.52 -7.88
CA ALA A 11 2.43 1.20 -9.16
C ALA A 11 3.62 2.12 -9.36
N LYS A 12 4.26 2.04 -10.53
CA LYS A 12 5.44 2.83 -10.86
C LYS A 12 5.01 4.28 -11.15
N LEU A 13 5.74 5.21 -10.55
CA LEU A 13 5.67 6.63 -10.82
C LEU A 13 6.66 7.01 -11.93
N ARG A 14 6.38 8.10 -12.64
CA ARG A 14 7.28 8.72 -13.62
C ARG A 14 8.48 9.35 -12.92
N GLY A 15 8.30 9.83 -11.68
CA GLY A 15 9.33 10.50 -10.88
C GLY A 15 9.45 11.99 -11.16
N ASP A 16 8.54 12.53 -11.96
CA ASP A 16 8.42 13.94 -12.32
C ASP A 16 6.99 14.47 -12.14
N GLU A 17 6.11 13.70 -11.49
CA GLU A 17 4.75 14.15 -11.18
C GLU A 17 4.75 15.38 -10.29
N ASP A 18 3.85 16.32 -10.59
CA ASP A 18 3.66 17.48 -9.74
C ASP A 18 2.89 17.14 -8.45
N ASP A 19 2.84 18.08 -7.51
CA ASP A 19 2.20 17.88 -6.21
C ASP A 19 0.70 17.54 -6.34
N ILE A 20 0.03 18.03 -7.38
CA ILE A 20 -1.40 17.79 -7.63
C ILE A 20 -1.59 16.36 -8.14
N GLU A 21 -0.80 15.93 -9.11
CA GLU A 21 -0.78 14.57 -9.64
C GLU A 21 -0.48 13.56 -8.53
N MET A 22 0.54 13.84 -7.71
CA MET A 22 0.91 13.01 -6.56
C MET A 22 -0.22 12.90 -5.52
N SER A 23 -0.88 14.02 -5.24
CA SER A 23 -2.03 14.06 -4.33
C SER A 23 -3.23 13.28 -4.90
N ALA A 24 -3.52 13.43 -6.19
CA ALA A 24 -4.61 12.75 -6.86
C ALA A 24 -4.40 11.23 -6.92
N MET A 25 -3.19 10.78 -7.26
CA MET A 25 -2.84 9.35 -7.25
C MET A 25 -2.92 8.76 -5.85
N THR A 26 -2.41 9.46 -4.84
CA THR A 26 -2.48 9.00 -3.45
C THR A 26 -3.93 8.90 -2.98
N ALA A 27 -4.75 9.90 -3.28
CA ALA A 27 -6.18 9.89 -2.96
C ALA A 27 -6.92 8.73 -3.65
N ALA A 28 -6.62 8.44 -4.92
CA ALA A 28 -7.19 7.31 -5.64
C ALA A 28 -6.87 5.98 -4.94
N HIS A 29 -5.63 5.77 -4.51
CA HIS A 29 -5.24 4.57 -3.76
C HIS A 29 -5.91 4.50 -2.37
N LEU A 30 -6.01 5.63 -1.65
CA LEU A 30 -6.64 5.69 -0.34
C LEU A 30 -8.16 5.50 -0.39
N SER A 31 -8.82 5.87 -1.49
CA SER A 31 -10.28 5.69 -1.65
C SER A 31 -10.72 4.22 -1.58
N LEU A 32 -9.79 3.29 -1.74
CA LEU A 32 -10.03 1.85 -1.66
C LEU A 32 -9.96 1.29 -0.22
N ARG A 33 -9.91 2.16 0.80
CA ARG A 33 -9.79 1.76 2.22
C ARG A 33 -10.84 0.75 2.69
N ASN A 34 -12.07 0.86 2.17
CA ASN A 34 -13.17 -0.05 2.52
C ASN A 34 -13.04 -1.46 1.93
N ASN A 35 -12.05 -1.71 1.05
CA ASN A 35 -11.86 -2.99 0.35
C ASN A 35 -10.66 -3.81 0.90
N GLY A 36 -10.27 -3.58 2.15
CA GLY A 36 -9.19 -4.34 2.80
C GLY A 36 -7.78 -3.77 2.60
N LEU A 37 -7.67 -2.51 2.17
CA LEU A 37 -6.42 -1.76 2.19
C LEU A 37 -6.01 -1.47 3.64
N LEU A 38 -4.76 -1.80 3.97
CA LEU A 38 -4.14 -1.55 5.28
C LEU A 38 -3.43 -0.19 5.29
N ALA A 39 -2.62 0.09 4.27
CA ALA A 39 -1.86 1.32 4.16
C ALA A 39 -1.50 1.61 2.71
N SER A 40 -1.30 2.89 2.38
CA SER A 40 -0.59 3.30 1.16
C SER A 40 0.46 4.35 1.47
N PHE A 41 1.60 4.28 0.81
CA PHE A 41 2.73 5.19 0.99
C PHE A 41 3.57 5.29 -0.29
N ILE A 42 4.40 6.32 -0.36
CA ILE A 42 5.32 6.54 -1.48
C ILE A 42 6.68 5.94 -1.13
N GLU A 43 7.22 5.11 -2.01
CA GLU A 43 8.61 4.68 -1.96
C GLU A 43 9.45 5.58 -2.87
N THR A 44 10.55 6.11 -2.33
CA THR A 44 11.52 6.87 -3.09
C THR A 44 12.54 5.95 -3.77
N GLY A 45 13.00 6.37 -4.94
CA GLY A 45 14.09 5.74 -5.67
C GLY A 45 15.45 6.07 -5.07
N THR A 46 16.50 5.47 -5.65
CA THR A 46 17.89 5.71 -5.23
C THR A 46 18.38 7.14 -5.51
N ASP A 47 17.66 7.86 -6.37
CA ASP A 47 17.88 9.28 -6.70
C ASP A 47 17.13 10.23 -5.76
N GLY A 48 16.42 9.70 -4.76
CA GLY A 48 15.63 10.48 -3.80
C GLY A 48 14.28 10.94 -4.33
N LYS A 49 13.91 10.60 -5.57
CA LYS A 49 12.62 10.99 -6.16
C LYS A 49 11.54 9.94 -5.87
N PRO A 50 10.26 10.31 -5.83
CA PRO A 50 9.16 9.34 -5.80
C PRO A 50 9.29 8.33 -6.95
N ALA A 51 9.27 7.03 -6.65
CA ALA A 51 9.42 5.98 -7.66
C ALA A 51 8.21 5.05 -7.73
N TYR A 52 7.56 4.81 -6.59
CA TYR A 52 6.38 3.96 -6.53
C TYR A 52 5.36 4.50 -5.53
N ILE A 53 4.09 4.33 -5.85
CA ILE A 53 3.03 4.29 -4.84
C ILE A 53 2.78 2.83 -4.47
N VAL A 54 2.94 2.53 -3.18
CA VAL A 54 2.82 1.17 -2.62
C VAL A 54 1.57 1.10 -1.78
N SER A 55 0.79 0.05 -2.00
CA SER A 55 -0.41 -0.26 -1.22
C SER A 55 -0.30 -1.65 -0.61
N LEU A 56 -0.59 -1.75 0.68
CA LEU A 56 -0.62 -3.00 1.44
C LEU A 56 -2.07 -3.41 1.68
N TRP A 57 -2.40 -4.67 1.37
CA TRP A 57 -3.76 -5.19 1.43
C TRP A 57 -3.83 -6.47 2.24
N ARG A 58 -4.99 -6.72 2.87
CA ARG A 58 -5.32 -8.02 3.44
C ARG A 58 -5.32 -9.08 2.33
N SER A 59 -4.73 -10.24 2.62
CA SER A 59 -4.64 -11.34 1.65
C SER A 59 -6.00 -11.94 1.30
N THR A 60 -6.96 -11.90 2.22
CA THR A 60 -8.35 -12.37 2.03
C THR A 60 -9.14 -11.58 0.99
N THR A 61 -8.62 -10.47 0.47
CA THR A 61 -9.28 -9.67 -0.58
C THR A 61 -9.09 -10.30 -1.97
N TYR A 62 -8.08 -11.15 -2.17
CA TYR A 62 -7.80 -11.78 -3.45
C TYR A 62 -7.74 -13.30 -3.26
N ASP A 63 -8.86 -13.97 -3.53
CA ASP A 63 -8.97 -15.44 -3.50
C ASP A 63 -8.49 -16.11 -4.81
N SER A 64 -7.78 -15.38 -5.68
CA SER A 64 -7.30 -15.92 -6.96
C SER A 64 -5.96 -16.66 -6.81
N GLU A 65 -5.82 -17.80 -7.50
CA GLU A 65 -4.56 -18.56 -7.55
C GLU A 65 -3.39 -17.73 -8.11
N SER A 66 -3.68 -16.69 -8.91
CA SER A 66 -2.67 -15.74 -9.41
C SER A 66 -3.05 -14.30 -9.07
N LEU A 67 -2.09 -13.53 -8.55
CA LEU A 67 -2.24 -12.11 -8.29
C LEU A 67 -2.10 -11.31 -9.60
N PRO A 68 -2.80 -10.15 -9.72
CA PRO A 68 -2.60 -9.25 -10.85
C PRO A 68 -1.15 -8.77 -11.00
N ARG A 69 -0.79 -8.36 -12.22
CA ARG A 69 0.54 -7.81 -12.51
C ARG A 69 0.83 -6.60 -11.63
N GLY A 70 2.02 -6.57 -11.02
CA GLY A 70 2.42 -5.50 -10.08
C GLY A 70 2.00 -5.75 -8.63
N MET A 71 1.30 -6.85 -8.35
CA MET A 71 1.00 -7.32 -7.01
C MET A 71 1.85 -8.54 -6.67
N ARG A 72 2.25 -8.64 -5.39
CA ARG A 72 2.96 -9.80 -4.86
C ARG A 72 2.54 -10.07 -3.43
N TYR A 73 2.63 -11.32 -3.01
CA TYR A 73 2.51 -11.64 -1.60
C TYR A 73 3.73 -11.09 -0.85
N ALA A 74 3.48 -10.59 0.35
CA ALA A 74 4.47 -10.15 1.30
C ALA A 74 4.06 -10.59 2.71
N TYR A 75 4.94 -10.38 3.68
CA TYR A 75 4.70 -10.74 5.07
C TYR A 75 4.96 -9.55 5.97
N LEU A 76 4.06 -9.31 6.91
CA LEU A 76 4.24 -8.32 7.97
C LEU A 76 4.34 -9.02 9.33
N PRO A 77 5.13 -8.49 10.27
CA PRO A 77 5.01 -8.88 11.68
C PRO A 77 3.57 -8.67 12.15
N LYS A 78 3.02 -9.66 12.86
CA LYS A 78 1.63 -9.60 13.36
C LYS A 78 1.29 -8.31 14.13
N PRO A 79 2.14 -7.78 15.03
CA PRO A 79 1.83 -6.52 15.71
C PRO A 79 1.62 -5.34 14.75
N VAL A 80 2.44 -5.25 13.69
CA VAL A 80 2.33 -4.19 12.67
C VAL A 80 1.04 -4.37 11.85
N PHE A 81 0.69 -5.61 11.52
CA PHE A 81 -0.55 -5.91 10.81
C PHE A 81 -1.79 -5.53 11.64
N GLU A 82 -1.80 -5.85 12.93
CA GLU A 82 -2.89 -5.55 13.85
C GLU A 82 -3.07 -4.04 14.02
N GLU A 83 -1.96 -3.30 14.17
CA GLU A 83 -1.96 -1.85 14.21
C GLU A 83 -2.57 -1.28 12.92
N LEU A 84 -2.02 -1.58 11.75
CA LEU A 84 -2.51 -1.08 10.46
C LEU A 84 -3.96 -1.51 10.14
N SER A 85 -4.43 -2.60 10.73
CA SER A 85 -5.80 -3.09 10.55
C SER A 85 -6.82 -2.34 11.41
N ASN A 86 -6.37 -1.55 12.37
CA ASN A 86 -7.25 -0.84 13.29
C ASN A 86 -7.83 0.43 12.63
N PRO A 87 -9.16 0.51 12.44
CA PRO A 87 -9.81 1.69 11.84
C PRO A 87 -9.60 2.97 12.67
N ASP A 88 -9.25 2.85 13.94
CA ASP A 88 -9.10 3.98 14.87
C ASP A 88 -7.70 4.63 14.87
N ILE A 89 -6.80 4.25 13.95
CA ILE A 89 -5.57 5.02 13.74
C ILE A 89 -5.94 6.42 13.25
N LYS A 90 -5.94 7.36 14.19
CA LYS A 90 -5.91 8.80 13.96
C LYS A 90 -4.56 9.09 13.30
N ILE A 91 -4.59 9.35 11.99
CA ILE A 91 -3.44 9.95 11.31
C ILE A 91 -3.20 11.29 12.01
N PHE A 92 -2.14 11.38 12.80
CA PHE A 92 -1.73 12.63 13.43
C PHE A 92 -1.40 13.63 12.31
N LYS A 93 -2.06 14.79 12.37
CA LYS A 93 -1.77 15.94 11.53
C LYS A 93 -0.46 16.59 11.96
#